data_AF-M4U7Q8-F1
#
_entry.id   AF-M4U7Q8-F1
#
_cell.length_a   1.000
_cell.length_b   1.000
_cell.length_c   1.000
_cell.angle_alpha   90.00
_cell.angle_beta   90.00
_cell.angle_gamma   90.00
#
_symmetry.space_group_name_H-M   'P 1'
#
loop_
_entity.id
_entity.type
_entity.pdbx_description
1 polymer ?
#
loop_
_entity_poly.entity_id
_entity_poly.type
_entity_poly.pdbx_seq_one_letter_code
_entity_poly.pdbx_strand_id
1 'polypeptide(L)'
;MYISHVTKRDGSVKTFKIDKIKVAIHKAMQAADSGNLDDVDNISQKVLDVIESIKHTDSRYIPSIEGIQNIVEEQLMGSGFHKVAKAYILYRNEHSKDRKHNIFEKRINLKPYEYPEILEYVDAIRHSYWIHTEFNFTSDIQDFKVRLSHPEREVIKRTMLAISQIEVSVKTFWGNIYTKMPKPEIGSVGATFAESEVRHHDAYSHLLEILGLNDEFSKLEENPDIMTRVRYLESALKHANSEDNKEYSESILLFSLFIEHVSLFSQFLIIMSFNKYKNMLKGISNVVEATSKEEQLHGNFGIDLIQIIKQENPSWFNEEYQQSVRTLCLQAFKSESKIIDWIYAEGELDFIPKAQVKEFIKNRFNQSLQSIDIEKVFEIDEKLLEKTEWFDDEIIGTKHGDFFVKRSINYNKRSKSVTSEDLF
;
A
#
# COMPACT_ATOMS: atom_id res chain seq x y z
N MET A 1 34.59 -25.33 22.59
CA MET A 1 34.13 -23.98 22.20
C MET A 1 32.68 -23.90 22.62
N TYR A 2 32.34 -22.99 23.52
CA TYR A 2 30.99 -22.94 24.08
C TYR A 2 30.03 -22.14 23.20
N ILE A 3 28.75 -22.49 23.25
CA ILE A 3 27.71 -21.74 22.56
C ILE A 3 27.27 -20.53 23.38
N SER A 4 27.35 -19.34 22.80
CA SER A 4 27.05 -18.08 23.49
C SER A 4 25.80 -17.39 22.95
N HIS A 5 25.43 -17.67 21.70
CA HIS A 5 24.35 -16.98 20.99
C HIS A 5 23.46 -17.96 20.22
N VAL A 6 22.23 -17.52 19.95
CA VAL A 6 21.21 -18.21 19.14
C VAL A 6 20.54 -17.20 18.21
N THR A 7 20.27 -17.61 16.99
CA THR A 7 19.49 -16.84 16.01
C THR A 7 18.00 -17.11 16.22
N LYS A 8 17.26 -16.04 16.51
CA LYS A 8 15.79 -16.03 16.63
C LYS A 8 15.13 -16.21 15.26
N ARG A 9 13.82 -16.46 15.26
CA ARG A 9 13.03 -16.64 14.03
C ARG A 9 12.91 -15.36 13.20
N ASP A 10 13.00 -14.20 13.83
CA ASP A 10 13.04 -12.86 13.21
C ASP A 10 14.45 -12.49 12.70
N GLY A 11 15.41 -13.41 12.74
CA GLY A 11 16.81 -13.17 12.37
C GLY A 11 17.67 -12.50 13.45
N SER A 12 17.07 -12.02 14.56
CA SER A 12 17.83 -11.36 15.63
C SER A 12 18.70 -12.35 16.41
N VAL A 13 19.87 -11.90 16.87
CA VAL A 13 20.80 -12.73 17.65
C VAL A 13 20.64 -12.42 19.13
N LYS A 14 20.42 -13.45 19.97
CA LYS A 14 20.32 -13.31 21.43
C LYS A 14 21.24 -14.27 22.17
N THR A 15 21.49 -13.98 23.44
CA THR A 15 22.27 -14.86 24.32
C THR A 15 21.60 -16.22 24.47
N PHE A 16 22.38 -17.29 24.27
CA PHE A 16 21.93 -18.66 24.46
C PHE A 16 21.68 -18.94 25.94
N LYS A 17 20.58 -19.64 26.25
CA LYS A 17 20.23 -20.06 27.62
C LYS A 17 19.69 -21.50 27.59
N ILE A 18 20.44 -22.45 28.14
CA ILE A 18 20.05 -23.87 28.18
C ILE A 18 18.75 -24.09 28.95
N ASP A 19 18.43 -23.26 29.94
CA ASP A 19 17.18 -23.35 30.71
C ASP A 19 15.93 -23.25 29.82
N LYS A 20 16.02 -22.54 28.68
CA LYS A 20 14.92 -22.48 27.71
C LYS A 20 14.65 -23.83 27.05
N ILE A 21 15.70 -24.63 26.82
CA ILE A 21 15.59 -26.00 26.28
C ILE A 21 15.03 -26.92 27.36
N LYS A 22 15.56 -26.86 28.59
CA LYS A 22 15.07 -27.63 29.74
C LYS A 22 13.57 -27.42 29.99
N VAL A 23 13.12 -26.16 30.00
CA VAL A 23 11.69 -25.83 30.17
C VAL A 23 10.83 -26.41 29.05
N ALA A 24 11.29 -26.38 27.80
CA ALA A 24 10.55 -26.92 26.67
C ALA A 24 10.41 -28.45 26.75
N ILE A 25 11.50 -29.15 27.07
CA ILE A 25 11.51 -30.61 27.25
C ILE A 25 10.64 -31.01 28.44
N HIS A 26 10.78 -30.32 29.58
CA HIS A 26 9.98 -30.58 30.78
C HIS A 26 8.48 -30.43 30.51
N LYS A 27 8.06 -29.38 29.80
CA LYS A 27 6.65 -29.21 29.41
C LYS A 27 6.14 -30.36 28.54
N ALA A 28 6.94 -30.84 27.59
CA ALA A 28 6.55 -31.98 26.77
C ALA A 28 6.48 -33.29 27.57
N MET A 29 7.39 -33.49 28.54
CA MET A 29 7.39 -34.64 29.45
C MET A 29 6.14 -34.64 30.34
N GLN A 30 5.78 -33.47 30.90
CA GLN A 30 4.55 -33.31 31.68
C GLN A 30 3.29 -33.57 30.83
N ALA A 31 3.24 -33.03 29.61
CA ALA A 31 2.08 -33.23 28.72
C ALA A 31 1.92 -34.69 28.28
N ALA A 32 3.01 -35.45 28.20
CA ALA A 32 3.02 -36.86 27.82
C ALA A 32 2.94 -37.83 29.01
N ASP A 33 2.89 -37.30 30.24
CA ASP A 33 2.97 -38.06 31.50
C ASP A 33 4.13 -39.07 31.49
N SER A 34 5.32 -38.60 31.08
CA SER A 34 6.49 -39.46 30.83
C SER A 34 7.81 -38.70 30.99
N GLY A 35 8.71 -39.23 31.84
CA GLY A 35 10.02 -38.67 32.15
C GLY A 35 10.06 -37.94 33.51
N ASN A 36 11.26 -37.63 34.00
CA ASN A 36 11.51 -36.89 35.24
C ASN A 36 12.53 -35.75 35.02
N LEU A 37 12.89 -35.03 36.08
CA LEU A 37 13.84 -33.91 36.00
C LEU A 37 15.26 -34.35 35.58
N ASP A 38 15.69 -35.54 35.98
CA ASP A 38 16.99 -36.08 35.57
C ASP A 38 16.99 -36.37 34.05
N ASP A 39 15.88 -36.86 33.52
CA ASP A 39 15.70 -37.06 32.07
C ASP A 39 15.73 -35.73 31.30
N VAL A 40 15.12 -34.66 31.85
CA VAL A 40 15.18 -33.31 31.26
C VAL A 40 16.62 -32.83 31.16
N ASP A 41 17.39 -32.99 32.23
CA ASP A 41 18.79 -32.57 32.27
C ASP A 41 19.66 -33.39 31.32
N ASN A 42 19.48 -34.72 31.32
CA ASN A 42 20.20 -35.63 30.42
C ASN A 42 19.95 -35.30 28.94
N ILE A 43 18.69 -35.10 28.53
CA ILE A 43 18.37 -34.80 27.14
C ILE A 43 18.84 -33.38 26.77
N SER A 44 18.69 -32.41 27.66
CA SER A 44 19.17 -31.05 27.44
C SER A 44 20.69 -31.00 27.26
N GLN A 45 21.43 -31.82 28.02
CA GLN A 45 22.87 -31.95 27.88
C GLN A 45 23.25 -32.58 26.53
N LYS A 46 22.59 -33.67 26.11
CA LYS A 46 22.81 -34.26 24.77
C LYS A 46 22.57 -33.25 23.65
N VAL A 47 21.53 -32.42 23.76
CA VAL A 47 21.25 -31.35 22.80
C VAL A 47 22.38 -30.33 22.77
N LEU A 48 22.90 -29.93 23.95
CA LEU A 48 24.03 -29.02 24.03
C LEU A 48 25.29 -29.63 23.39
N ASP A 49 25.58 -30.89 23.67
CA ASP A 49 26.75 -31.59 23.13
C ASP A 49 26.73 -31.63 21.60
N VAL A 50 25.55 -31.87 20.99
CA VAL A 50 25.38 -31.81 19.53
C VAL A 50 25.64 -30.40 19.00
N ILE A 51 25.05 -29.37 19.61
CA ILE A 51 25.24 -27.96 19.19
C ILE A 51 26.72 -27.56 19.28
N GLU A 52 27.39 -27.93 20.38
CA GLU A 52 28.81 -27.63 20.57
C GLU A 52 29.69 -28.41 19.59
N SER A 53 29.36 -29.67 19.28
CA SER A 53 30.10 -30.46 18.27
C SER A 53 30.08 -29.80 16.88
N ILE A 54 28.95 -29.22 16.48
CA ILE A 54 28.82 -28.47 15.22
C ILE A 54 29.68 -27.22 15.28
N LYS A 55 29.63 -26.47 16.38
CA LYS A 55 30.46 -25.26 16.57
C LYS A 55 31.96 -25.55 16.61
N HIS A 56 32.36 -26.72 17.11
CA HIS A 56 33.73 -27.17 17.05
C HIS A 56 34.22 -27.42 15.63
N THR A 57 33.31 -27.80 14.72
CA THR A 57 33.60 -28.02 13.30
C THR A 57 33.54 -26.71 12.50
N ASP A 58 32.58 -25.83 12.83
CA ASP A 58 32.47 -24.48 12.26
C ASP A 58 32.41 -23.43 13.37
N SER A 59 33.53 -22.73 13.56
CA SER A 59 33.67 -21.66 14.56
C SER A 59 32.68 -20.49 14.38
N ARG A 60 32.11 -20.31 13.18
CA ARG A 60 31.12 -19.26 12.88
C ARG A 60 29.68 -19.71 13.09
N TYR A 61 29.46 -20.98 13.46
CA TYR A 61 28.12 -21.51 13.65
C TYR A 61 27.39 -20.84 14.81
N ILE A 62 26.20 -20.33 14.52
CA ILE A 62 25.22 -19.85 15.48
C ILE A 62 23.93 -20.66 15.24
N PRO A 63 23.45 -21.46 16.21
CA PRO A 63 22.26 -22.26 16.03
C PRO A 63 21.04 -21.36 15.87
N SER A 64 20.13 -21.73 14.98
CA SER A 64 18.80 -21.13 14.91
C SER A 64 17.85 -21.84 15.89
N ILE A 65 16.75 -21.16 16.28
CA ILE A 65 15.72 -21.80 17.11
C ILE A 65 15.20 -23.10 16.45
N GLU A 66 14.94 -23.09 15.15
CA GLU A 66 14.47 -24.28 14.43
C GLU A 66 15.52 -25.40 14.43
N GLY A 67 16.80 -25.05 14.27
CA GLY A 67 17.90 -26.00 14.38
C GLY A 67 17.96 -26.66 15.76
N ILE A 68 17.84 -25.89 16.84
CA ILE A 68 17.78 -26.42 18.21
C ILE A 68 16.56 -27.32 18.39
N GLN A 69 15.39 -26.92 17.88
CA GLN A 69 14.18 -27.73 18.00
C GLN A 69 14.30 -29.07 17.27
N ASN A 70 14.91 -29.11 16.08
CA ASN A 70 15.18 -30.35 15.36
C ASN A 70 16.10 -31.28 16.16
N ILE A 71 17.15 -30.75 16.78
CA ILE A 71 18.07 -31.54 17.63
C ILE A 71 17.32 -32.08 18.85
N VAL A 72 16.46 -31.28 19.51
CA VAL A 72 15.64 -31.75 20.65
C VAL A 72 14.74 -32.92 20.23
N GLU A 73 14.09 -32.83 19.07
CA GLU A 73 13.24 -33.90 18.54
C GLU A 73 14.04 -35.19 18.30
N GLU A 74 15.21 -35.08 17.68
CA GLU A 74 16.11 -36.20 17.42
C GLU A 74 16.59 -36.86 18.73
N GLN A 75 16.99 -36.06 19.73
CA GLN A 75 17.43 -36.59 21.02
C GLN A 75 16.31 -37.25 21.83
N LEU A 76 15.09 -36.72 21.76
CA LEU A 76 13.90 -37.35 22.37
C LEU A 76 13.55 -38.69 21.69
N MET A 77 13.63 -38.75 20.36
CA MET A 77 13.40 -39.99 19.61
C MET A 77 14.49 -41.03 19.88
N GLY A 78 15.77 -40.64 19.86
CA GLY A 78 16.91 -41.53 20.07
C GLY A 78 17.07 -42.02 21.51
N SER A 79 16.50 -41.32 22.49
CA SER A 79 16.53 -41.71 23.91
C SER A 79 15.33 -42.59 24.34
N GLY A 80 14.48 -43.01 23.41
CA GLY A 80 13.34 -43.90 23.68
C GLY A 80 12.09 -43.20 24.24
N PHE A 81 12.10 -41.87 24.41
CA PHE A 81 10.96 -41.09 24.87
C PHE A 81 9.97 -40.80 23.73
N HIS A 82 9.54 -41.83 23.00
CA HIS A 82 8.73 -41.69 21.79
C HIS A 82 7.40 -40.94 22.01
N LYS A 83 6.76 -41.12 23.16
CA LYS A 83 5.53 -40.38 23.53
C LYS A 83 5.81 -38.89 23.72
N VAL A 84 6.91 -38.56 24.40
CA VAL A 84 7.34 -37.16 24.62
C VAL A 84 7.76 -36.52 23.31
N ALA A 85 8.51 -37.22 22.46
CA ALA A 85 8.90 -36.73 21.13
C ALA A 85 7.65 -36.37 20.30
N LYS A 86 6.66 -37.26 20.26
CA LYS A 86 5.39 -37.00 19.56
C LYS A 86 4.65 -35.79 20.13
N ALA A 87 4.55 -35.67 21.46
CA ALA A 87 3.92 -34.52 22.12
C ALA A 87 4.66 -33.21 21.82
N TYR A 88 6.00 -33.23 21.82
CA TYR A 88 6.85 -32.09 21.50
C TYR A 88 6.66 -31.64 20.05
N ILE A 89 6.65 -32.57 19.09
CA ILE A 89 6.43 -32.30 17.66
C ILE A 89 5.03 -31.71 17.44
N LEU A 90 4.00 -32.29 18.05
CA LEU A 90 2.62 -31.79 17.95
C LEU A 90 2.50 -30.38 18.52
N TYR A 91 3.05 -30.13 19.72
CA TYR A 91 3.06 -28.81 20.34
C TYR A 91 3.81 -27.76 19.50
N ARG A 92 4.97 -28.12 18.94
CA ARG A 92 5.73 -27.26 18.02
C ARG A 92 4.90 -26.88 16.80
N ASN A 93 4.24 -27.87 16.19
CA ASN A 93 3.41 -27.69 15.00
C ASN A 93 2.16 -26.85 15.30
N GLU A 94 1.48 -27.11 16.41
CA GLU A 94 0.31 -26.34 16.88
C GLU A 94 0.71 -24.89 17.13
N HIS A 95 1.76 -24.66 17.92
CA HIS A 95 2.25 -23.29 18.12
C HIS A 95 2.81 -22.67 16.84
N SER A 96 3.23 -23.46 15.85
CA SER A 96 3.63 -22.92 14.54
C SER A 96 2.43 -22.47 13.72
N LYS A 97 1.26 -23.09 13.90
CA LYS A 97 -0.01 -22.65 13.33
C LYS A 97 -0.52 -21.41 14.07
N ASP A 98 -0.46 -21.39 15.40
CA ASP A 98 -0.86 -20.22 16.21
C ASP A 98 0.02 -18.98 15.97
N ARG A 99 1.22 -19.18 15.40
CA ARG A 99 2.14 -18.11 15.00
C ARG A 99 1.97 -17.66 13.55
N LYS A 100 1.18 -18.37 12.74
CA LYS A 100 0.86 -17.87 11.40
C LYS A 100 -0.15 -16.76 11.56
N HIS A 101 0.25 -15.55 11.22
CA HIS A 101 -0.72 -14.47 11.09
C HIS A 101 -1.69 -14.82 9.96
N ASN A 102 -2.92 -14.39 10.14
CA ASN A 102 -3.96 -14.44 9.13
C ASN A 102 -4.61 -13.06 9.14
N ILE A 103 -4.36 -12.27 8.10
CA ILE A 103 -4.80 -10.88 8.00
C ILE A 103 -6.33 -10.74 8.08
N PHE A 104 -7.06 -11.79 7.70
CA PHE A 104 -8.52 -11.85 7.72
C PHE A 104 -9.11 -12.33 9.06
N GLU A 105 -8.30 -12.88 9.96
CA GLU A 105 -8.77 -13.33 11.28
C GLU A 105 -8.79 -12.20 12.31
N LYS A 106 -9.86 -12.11 13.09
CA LYS A 106 -10.00 -11.06 14.11
C LYS A 106 -9.00 -11.22 15.24
N ARG A 107 -8.24 -10.17 15.51
CA ARG A 107 -7.45 -10.05 16.73
C ARG A 107 -8.21 -9.22 17.77
N ILE A 108 -8.44 -9.81 18.96
CA ILE A 108 -9.16 -9.14 20.05
C ILE A 108 -8.25 -8.13 20.77
N ASN A 109 -7.00 -8.49 21.03
CA ASN A 109 -6.07 -7.65 21.77
C ASN A 109 -5.52 -6.53 20.88
N LEU A 110 -5.42 -5.30 21.41
CA LEU A 110 -4.85 -4.18 20.67
C LEU A 110 -3.37 -4.38 20.33
N LYS A 111 -2.59 -4.89 21.28
CA LYS A 111 -1.14 -5.13 21.15
C LYS A 111 -0.75 -6.54 21.62
N PRO A 112 0.39 -7.08 21.15
CA PRO A 112 1.27 -6.52 20.11
C PRO A 112 0.60 -6.51 18.72
N TYR A 113 1.05 -5.60 17.85
CA TYR A 113 0.63 -5.58 16.44
C TYR A 113 1.24 -6.77 15.69
N GLU A 114 0.48 -7.33 14.76
CA GLU A 114 0.93 -8.41 13.86
C GLU A 114 1.66 -7.82 12.65
N TYR A 115 1.24 -6.63 12.22
CA TYR A 115 1.82 -5.86 11.11
C TYR A 115 2.14 -4.44 11.57
N PRO A 116 3.14 -4.23 12.44
CA PRO A 116 3.48 -2.89 12.94
C PRO A 116 3.91 -1.91 11.84
N GLU A 117 4.49 -2.40 10.75
CA GLU A 117 5.00 -1.62 9.61
C GLU A 117 3.89 -0.81 8.91
N ILE A 118 2.66 -1.32 8.85
CA ILE A 118 1.57 -0.60 8.17
C ILE A 118 1.14 0.68 8.91
N LEU A 119 1.53 0.84 10.18
CA LEU A 119 1.23 2.08 10.91
C LEU A 119 2.03 3.28 10.40
N GLU A 120 3.11 3.06 9.64
CA GLU A 120 3.83 4.15 8.97
C GLU A 120 2.91 4.94 8.03
N TYR A 121 1.89 4.30 7.43
CA TYR A 121 0.90 4.98 6.59
C TYR A 121 0.02 5.97 7.36
N VAL A 122 -0.31 5.67 8.61
CA VAL A 122 -1.07 6.61 9.46
C VAL A 122 -0.26 7.89 9.65
N ASP A 123 1.02 7.74 9.99
CA ASP A 123 1.89 8.89 10.19
C ASP A 123 2.17 9.60 8.87
N ALA A 124 2.37 8.88 7.76
CA ALA A 124 2.57 9.47 6.44
C ALA A 124 1.39 10.38 6.03
N ILE A 125 0.14 9.93 6.21
CA ILE A 125 -1.05 10.74 5.93
C ILE A 125 -1.16 11.94 6.88
N ARG A 126 -0.81 11.77 8.16
CA ARG A 126 -0.76 12.92 9.09
C ARG A 126 0.26 13.97 8.67
N HIS A 127 1.37 13.57 8.06
CA HIS A 127 2.38 14.49 7.54
C HIS A 127 1.96 15.14 6.22
N SER A 128 1.18 14.45 5.38
CA SER A 128 0.64 15.01 4.14
C SER A 128 -0.65 15.81 4.33
N TYR A 129 -1.28 15.76 5.51
CA TYR A 129 -2.57 16.37 5.81
C TYR A 129 -2.70 17.81 5.28
N TRP A 130 -3.77 18.06 4.52
CA TRP A 130 -4.06 19.33 3.89
C TRP A 130 -5.57 19.55 3.75
N ILE A 131 -6.02 20.81 3.74
CA ILE A 131 -7.40 21.17 3.39
C ILE A 131 -7.40 22.25 2.31
N HIS A 132 -8.37 22.19 1.39
CA HIS A 132 -8.38 23.08 0.22
C HIS A 132 -8.43 24.58 0.59
N THR A 133 -8.93 24.92 1.78
CA THR A 133 -9.02 26.29 2.29
C THR A 133 -7.65 26.91 2.65
N GLU A 134 -6.58 26.11 2.68
CA GLU A 134 -5.21 26.58 2.86
C GLU A 134 -4.59 27.15 1.58
N PHE A 135 -5.21 26.87 0.41
CA PHE A 135 -4.74 27.32 -0.89
C PHE A 135 -5.51 28.55 -1.40
N ASN A 136 -4.89 29.28 -2.32
CA ASN A 136 -5.51 30.46 -2.97
C ASN A 136 -5.69 30.20 -4.46
N PHE A 137 -6.93 30.27 -4.92
CA PHE A 137 -7.33 30.00 -6.31
C PHE A 137 -7.65 31.25 -7.14
N THR A 138 -7.42 32.46 -6.59
CA THR A 138 -7.80 33.72 -7.26
C THR A 138 -7.11 33.87 -8.62
N SER A 139 -5.81 33.57 -8.69
CA SER A 139 -5.05 33.57 -9.94
C SER A 139 -5.56 32.53 -10.93
N ASP A 140 -5.96 31.38 -10.42
CA ASP A 140 -6.34 30.19 -11.18
C ASP A 140 -7.68 30.42 -11.89
N ILE A 141 -8.63 31.06 -11.21
CA ILE A 141 -9.90 31.49 -11.81
C ILE A 141 -9.63 32.48 -12.96
N GLN A 142 -8.71 33.42 -12.77
CA GLN A 142 -8.34 34.39 -13.82
C GLN A 142 -7.62 33.71 -14.99
N ASP A 143 -6.71 32.78 -14.69
CA ASP A 143 -6.02 31.97 -15.68
C ASP A 143 -7.04 31.22 -16.54
N PHE A 144 -7.95 30.48 -15.89
CA PHE A 144 -8.95 29.66 -16.55
C PHE A 144 -9.95 30.48 -17.38
N LYS A 145 -10.47 31.59 -16.83
CA LYS A 145 -11.51 32.39 -17.49
C LYS A 145 -10.96 33.30 -18.60
N VAL A 146 -9.71 33.74 -18.51
CA VAL A 146 -9.19 34.80 -19.40
C VAL A 146 -7.91 34.43 -20.13
N ARG A 147 -6.94 33.78 -19.48
CA ARG A 147 -5.59 33.64 -20.04
C ARG A 147 -5.35 32.35 -20.82
N LEU A 148 -6.03 31.25 -20.47
CA LEU A 148 -5.92 30.00 -21.21
C LEU A 148 -6.52 30.14 -22.61
N SER A 149 -5.82 29.60 -23.61
CA SER A 149 -6.37 29.44 -24.95
C SER A 149 -7.59 28.51 -24.93
N HIS A 150 -8.37 28.48 -26.01
CA HIS A 150 -9.54 27.60 -26.06
C HIS A 150 -9.19 26.11 -25.90
N PRO A 151 -8.22 25.53 -26.65
CA PRO A 151 -7.79 24.15 -26.42
C PRO A 151 -7.28 23.88 -25.00
N GLU A 152 -6.47 24.79 -24.46
CA GLU A 152 -5.94 24.67 -23.10
C GLU A 152 -7.04 24.65 -22.04
N ARG A 153 -8.04 25.52 -22.19
CA ARG A 153 -9.18 25.60 -21.28
C ARG A 153 -10.03 24.35 -21.34
N GLU A 154 -10.27 23.81 -22.55
CA GLU A 154 -11.01 22.56 -22.72
C GLU A 154 -10.26 21.36 -22.12
N VAL A 155 -8.94 21.29 -22.29
CA VAL A 155 -8.11 20.26 -21.64
C VAL A 155 -8.22 20.37 -20.12
N ILE A 156 -8.02 21.55 -19.53
CA ILE A 156 -8.12 21.74 -18.08
C ILE A 156 -9.52 21.40 -17.57
N LYS A 157 -10.56 21.86 -18.27
CA LYS A 157 -11.96 21.59 -17.93
C LYS A 157 -12.25 20.09 -17.87
N ARG A 158 -11.93 19.36 -18.94
CA ARG A 158 -12.17 17.91 -19.02
C ARG A 158 -11.29 17.14 -18.05
N THR A 159 -10.08 17.62 -17.79
CA THR A 159 -9.19 17.07 -16.76
C THR A 159 -9.80 17.20 -15.37
N MET A 160 -10.32 18.39 -15.02
CA MET A 160 -11.02 18.61 -13.75
C MET A 160 -12.26 17.72 -13.61
N LEU A 161 -13.08 17.64 -14.66
CA LEU A 161 -14.27 16.77 -14.67
C LEU A 161 -13.89 15.28 -14.49
N ALA A 162 -12.82 14.82 -15.13
CA ALA A 162 -12.33 13.45 -14.98
C ALA A 162 -11.81 13.15 -13.56
N ILE A 163 -11.13 14.09 -12.90
CA ILE A 163 -10.71 13.92 -11.51
C ILE A 163 -11.94 13.87 -10.60
N SER A 164 -12.81 14.87 -10.72
CA SER A 164 -14.02 14.99 -9.90
C SER A 164 -14.95 13.78 -10.03
N GLN A 165 -14.98 13.10 -11.18
CA GLN A 165 -15.80 11.90 -11.35
C GLN A 165 -15.41 10.79 -10.35
N ILE A 166 -14.13 10.67 -10.03
CA ILE A 166 -13.62 9.72 -9.04
C ILE A 166 -13.70 10.32 -7.64
N GLU A 167 -13.22 11.55 -7.46
CA GLU A 167 -13.02 12.17 -6.14
C GLU A 167 -14.31 12.65 -5.47
N VAL A 168 -15.30 13.09 -6.25
CA VAL A 168 -16.59 13.55 -5.72
C VAL A 168 -17.51 12.36 -5.42
N SER A 169 -17.15 11.15 -5.84
CA SER A 169 -17.88 9.92 -5.50
C SER A 169 -17.55 9.47 -4.07
N VAL A 170 -18.52 8.83 -3.39
CA VAL A 170 -18.30 8.36 -2.01
C VAL A 170 -17.34 7.16 -2.00
N LYS A 171 -16.07 7.37 -1.63
CA LYS A 171 -15.06 6.32 -1.50
C LYS A 171 -15.10 5.69 -0.10
N THR A 172 -15.95 4.67 0.08
CA THR A 172 -16.06 3.96 1.38
C THR A 172 -15.09 2.77 1.53
N PHE A 173 -14.33 2.43 0.48
CA PHE A 173 -13.51 1.22 0.45
C PHE A 173 -12.54 1.13 1.64
N TRP A 174 -11.69 2.15 1.83
CA TRP A 174 -10.75 2.19 2.95
C TRP A 174 -11.43 2.23 4.31
N GLY A 175 -12.53 2.96 4.45
CA GLY A 175 -13.29 3.02 5.71
C GLY A 175 -13.88 1.66 6.12
N ASN A 176 -14.18 0.81 5.15
CA ASN A 176 -14.77 -0.51 5.38
C ASN A 176 -13.73 -1.64 5.51
N ILE A 177 -12.44 -1.38 5.28
CA ILE A 177 -11.42 -2.44 5.22
C ILE A 177 -11.34 -3.28 6.51
N TYR A 178 -11.56 -2.67 7.67
CA TYR A 178 -11.54 -3.36 8.96
C TYR A 178 -12.62 -4.45 9.08
N THR A 179 -13.70 -4.35 8.31
CA THR A 179 -14.76 -5.38 8.31
C THR A 179 -14.26 -6.71 7.74
N LYS A 180 -13.30 -6.67 6.80
CA LYS A 180 -12.73 -7.84 6.13
C LYS A 180 -11.35 -8.20 6.69
N MET A 181 -10.58 -7.21 7.13
CA MET A 181 -9.27 -7.38 7.77
C MET A 181 -9.31 -6.83 9.20
N PRO A 182 -9.91 -7.55 10.16
CA PRO A 182 -10.19 -7.09 11.52
C PRO A 182 -8.94 -7.06 12.43
N LYS A 183 -7.94 -6.27 12.02
CA LYS A 183 -6.72 -5.97 12.77
C LYS A 183 -6.74 -4.48 13.19
N PRO A 184 -6.51 -4.14 14.46
CA PRO A 184 -6.53 -2.75 14.94
C PRO A 184 -5.63 -1.78 14.16
N GLU A 185 -4.44 -2.22 13.74
CA GLU A 185 -3.50 -1.46 12.92
C GLU A 185 -4.07 -1.16 11.52
N ILE A 186 -4.72 -2.13 10.88
CA ILE A 186 -5.39 -1.96 9.58
C ILE A 186 -6.57 -1.00 9.72
N GLY A 187 -7.36 -1.16 10.79
CA GLY A 187 -8.47 -0.24 11.07
C GLY A 187 -7.99 1.20 11.31
N SER A 188 -6.81 1.40 11.88
CA SER A 188 -6.22 2.73 12.07
C SER A 188 -5.84 3.37 10.73
N VAL A 189 -5.26 2.61 9.81
CA VAL A 189 -4.96 3.09 8.44
C VAL A 189 -6.25 3.38 7.69
N GLY A 190 -7.21 2.43 7.68
CA GLY A 190 -8.47 2.56 6.97
C GLY A 190 -9.29 3.78 7.41
N ALA A 191 -9.35 4.07 8.71
CA ALA A 191 -10.02 5.28 9.22
C ALA A 191 -9.27 6.57 8.85
N THR A 192 -7.93 6.53 8.80
CA THR A 192 -7.11 7.69 8.42
C THR A 192 -7.25 8.00 6.93
N PHE A 193 -7.28 6.97 6.07
CA PHE A 193 -7.52 7.12 4.64
C PHE A 193 -8.97 7.54 4.36
N ALA A 194 -9.94 6.99 5.09
CA ALA A 194 -11.33 7.42 4.92
C ALA A 194 -11.52 8.92 5.17
N GLU A 195 -10.75 9.52 6.09
CA GLU A 195 -10.77 10.97 6.31
C GLU A 195 -10.05 11.76 5.21
N SER A 196 -8.93 11.27 4.68
CA SER A 196 -8.26 11.93 3.54
C SER A 196 -9.18 12.04 2.34
N GLU A 197 -9.99 11.01 2.08
CA GLU A 197 -10.98 11.03 1.00
C GLU A 197 -12.07 12.09 1.16
N VAL A 198 -12.45 12.42 2.41
CA VAL A 198 -13.37 13.54 2.65
C VAL A 198 -12.71 14.86 2.23
N ARG A 199 -11.43 15.04 2.54
CA ARG A 199 -10.68 16.25 2.18
C ARG A 199 -10.49 16.36 0.67
N HIS A 200 -10.26 15.24 -0.02
CA HIS A 200 -10.19 15.20 -1.48
C HIS A 200 -11.55 15.59 -2.10
N HIS A 201 -12.63 14.96 -1.65
CA HIS A 201 -14.00 15.27 -2.08
C HIS A 201 -14.32 16.76 -1.94
N ASP A 202 -14.08 17.34 -0.77
CA ASP A 202 -14.34 18.75 -0.49
C ASP A 202 -13.52 19.68 -1.41
N ALA A 203 -12.26 19.33 -1.65
CA ALA A 203 -11.38 20.11 -2.51
C ALA A 203 -11.86 20.13 -3.96
N TYR A 204 -12.15 18.98 -4.56
CA TYR A 204 -12.57 18.92 -5.97
C TYR A 204 -14.01 19.41 -6.17
N SER A 205 -14.88 19.24 -5.19
CA SER A 205 -16.20 19.88 -5.15
C SER A 205 -16.06 21.41 -5.17
N HIS A 206 -15.20 21.98 -4.32
CA HIS A 206 -14.93 23.42 -4.30
C HIS A 206 -14.33 23.92 -5.62
N LEU A 207 -13.42 23.17 -6.24
CA LEU A 207 -12.83 23.53 -7.53
C LEU A 207 -13.86 23.55 -8.66
N LEU A 208 -14.81 22.61 -8.69
CA LEU A 208 -15.92 22.65 -9.65
C LEU A 208 -16.76 23.93 -9.50
N GLU A 209 -17.09 24.30 -8.25
CA GLU A 209 -17.87 25.50 -7.93
C GLU A 209 -17.19 26.77 -8.44
N ILE A 210 -15.93 27.02 -8.05
CA ILE A 210 -15.25 28.28 -8.36
C ILE A 210 -14.89 28.44 -9.84
N LEU A 211 -14.73 27.32 -10.56
CA LEU A 211 -14.51 27.30 -12.00
C LEU A 211 -15.83 27.38 -12.79
N GLY A 212 -16.98 27.15 -12.15
CA GLY A 212 -18.30 27.18 -12.78
C GLY A 212 -18.60 25.93 -13.61
N LEU A 213 -18.16 24.75 -13.14
CA LEU A 213 -18.22 23.48 -13.86
C LEU A 213 -19.33 22.52 -13.38
N ASN A 214 -20.14 22.92 -12.40
CA ASN A 214 -21.19 22.06 -11.83
C ASN A 214 -22.18 21.54 -12.88
N ASP A 215 -22.65 22.39 -13.79
CA ASP A 215 -23.61 22.02 -14.84
C ASP A 215 -23.02 21.04 -15.86
N GLU A 216 -21.72 21.12 -16.11
CA GLU A 216 -21.02 20.17 -16.97
C GLU A 216 -20.78 18.85 -16.24
N PHE A 217 -20.46 18.91 -14.94
CA PHE A 217 -20.28 17.74 -14.11
C PHE A 217 -21.57 16.93 -13.94
N SER A 218 -22.73 17.59 -13.78
CA SER A 218 -24.02 16.90 -13.64
C SER A 218 -24.43 16.13 -14.90
N LYS A 219 -23.87 16.46 -16.07
CA LYS A 219 -24.14 15.81 -17.35
C LYS A 219 -23.04 14.84 -17.76
N LEU A 220 -22.03 14.65 -16.91
CA LEU A 220 -20.84 13.88 -17.26
C LEU A 220 -21.17 12.40 -17.55
N GLU A 221 -22.24 11.86 -16.95
CA GLU A 221 -22.76 10.50 -17.21
C GLU A 221 -23.34 10.32 -18.62
N GLU A 222 -23.65 11.40 -19.35
CA GLU A 222 -24.08 11.33 -20.74
C GLU A 222 -22.92 10.98 -21.68
N ASN A 223 -21.67 11.13 -21.22
CA ASN A 223 -20.48 10.84 -22.01
C ASN A 223 -20.17 9.32 -22.04
N PRO A 224 -20.16 8.67 -23.21
CA PRO A 224 -19.94 7.23 -23.33
C PRO A 224 -18.53 6.78 -22.92
N ASP A 225 -17.51 7.63 -23.08
CA ASP A 225 -16.14 7.32 -22.66
C ASP A 225 -16.01 7.38 -21.13
N ILE A 226 -16.68 8.35 -20.48
CA ILE A 226 -16.79 8.40 -19.02
C ILE A 226 -17.54 7.18 -18.50
N MET A 227 -18.68 6.83 -19.09
CA MET A 227 -19.43 5.64 -18.65
C MET A 227 -18.67 4.34 -18.89
N THR A 228 -17.77 4.30 -19.87
CA THR A 228 -16.85 3.16 -20.04
C THR A 228 -15.84 3.09 -18.90
N ARG A 229 -15.33 4.24 -18.45
CA ARG A 229 -14.47 4.36 -17.27
C ARG A 229 -15.18 3.89 -16.00
N VAL A 230 -16.38 4.42 -15.74
CA VAL A 230 -17.23 4.04 -14.59
C VAL A 230 -17.42 2.53 -14.54
N ARG A 231 -17.79 1.89 -15.66
CA ARG A 231 -18.00 0.44 -15.70
C ARG A 231 -16.77 -0.38 -15.33
N TYR A 232 -15.56 0.02 -15.73
CA TYR A 232 -14.36 -0.73 -15.32
C TYR A 232 -14.02 -0.48 -13.85
N LEU A 233 -14.20 0.76 -13.35
CA LEU A 233 -13.97 1.09 -11.94
C LEU A 233 -14.92 0.28 -11.04
N GLU A 234 -16.20 0.20 -11.41
CA GLU A 234 -17.18 -0.66 -10.74
C GLU A 234 -16.80 -2.14 -10.81
N SER A 235 -16.30 -2.60 -11.96
CA SER A 235 -15.82 -3.97 -12.12
C SER A 235 -14.62 -4.28 -11.22
N ALA A 236 -13.73 -3.32 -10.99
CA ALA A 236 -12.59 -3.47 -10.07
C ALA A 236 -13.05 -3.59 -8.60
N LEU A 237 -14.17 -2.97 -8.26
CA LEU A 237 -14.77 -3.00 -6.92
C LEU A 237 -15.88 -4.06 -6.76
N LYS A 238 -16.11 -4.90 -7.78
CA LYS A 238 -17.21 -5.88 -7.80
C LYS A 238 -17.21 -6.81 -6.58
N HIS A 239 -16.04 -7.20 -6.10
CA HIS A 239 -15.89 -8.13 -4.99
C HIS A 239 -15.49 -7.42 -3.67
N ALA A 240 -15.61 -6.09 -3.60
CA ALA A 240 -15.24 -5.30 -2.42
C ALA A 240 -16.07 -5.63 -1.16
N ASN A 241 -17.22 -6.28 -1.33
CA ASN A 241 -18.06 -6.78 -0.24
C ASN A 241 -18.12 -8.33 -0.17
N SER A 242 -17.30 -9.04 -0.95
CA SER A 242 -17.34 -10.51 -0.98
C SER A 242 -16.96 -11.10 0.39
N GLU A 243 -17.61 -12.19 0.78
CA GLU A 243 -17.21 -13.00 1.94
C GLU A 243 -16.08 -13.98 1.60
N ASP A 244 -15.78 -14.18 0.31
CA ASP A 244 -14.59 -14.92 -0.11
C ASP A 244 -13.36 -13.99 -0.05
N ASN A 245 -12.43 -14.30 0.85
CA ASN A 245 -11.20 -13.55 1.04
C ASN A 245 -10.33 -13.50 -0.23
N LYS A 246 -10.37 -14.53 -1.08
CA LYS A 246 -9.65 -14.54 -2.35
C LYS A 246 -10.24 -13.51 -3.30
N GLU A 247 -11.56 -13.51 -3.48
CA GLU A 247 -12.23 -12.51 -4.31
C GLU A 247 -12.07 -11.09 -3.76
N TYR A 248 -12.12 -10.92 -2.43
CA TYR A 248 -11.88 -9.62 -1.80
C TYR A 248 -10.44 -9.14 -2.03
N SER A 249 -9.45 -10.04 -1.99
CA SER A 249 -8.06 -9.72 -2.31
C SER A 249 -7.88 -9.24 -3.76
N GLU A 250 -8.67 -9.77 -4.71
CA GLU A 250 -8.71 -9.26 -6.08
C GLU A 250 -9.23 -7.81 -6.14
N SER A 251 -10.24 -7.47 -5.34
CA SER A 251 -10.74 -6.08 -5.30
C SER A 251 -9.72 -5.11 -4.69
N ILE A 252 -9.04 -5.50 -3.61
CA ILE A 252 -7.93 -4.70 -3.04
C ILE A 252 -6.86 -4.46 -4.10
N LEU A 253 -6.47 -5.51 -4.83
CA LEU A 253 -5.46 -5.41 -5.87
C LEU A 253 -5.86 -4.40 -6.94
N LEU A 254 -7.04 -4.59 -7.55
CA LEU A 254 -7.46 -3.78 -8.69
C LEU A 254 -7.73 -2.33 -8.29
N PHE A 255 -8.32 -2.13 -7.11
CA PHE A 255 -8.52 -0.81 -6.54
C PHE A 255 -7.17 -0.09 -6.30
N SER A 256 -6.23 -0.76 -5.64
CA SER A 256 -4.95 -0.14 -5.27
C SER A 256 -4.04 0.11 -6.48
N LEU A 257 -3.92 -0.87 -7.37
CA LEU A 257 -3.00 -0.77 -8.51
C LEU A 257 -3.54 0.11 -9.63
N PHE A 258 -4.84 0.04 -9.93
CA PHE A 258 -5.38 0.71 -11.11
C PHE A 258 -6.19 1.96 -10.77
N ILE A 259 -6.91 1.98 -9.65
CA ILE A 259 -7.69 3.15 -9.25
C ILE A 259 -6.78 4.17 -8.57
N GLU A 260 -6.23 3.82 -7.40
CA GLU A 260 -5.38 4.71 -6.60
C GLU A 260 -4.09 5.09 -7.35
N HIS A 261 -3.33 4.12 -7.88
CA HIS A 261 -2.01 4.39 -8.47
C HIS A 261 -1.98 4.91 -9.90
N VAL A 262 -3.08 4.82 -10.65
CA VAL A 262 -3.06 5.10 -12.09
C VAL A 262 -4.20 6.01 -12.56
N SER A 263 -5.44 5.75 -12.15
CA SER A 263 -6.63 6.35 -12.79
C SER A 263 -6.62 7.87 -12.78
N LEU A 264 -6.09 8.50 -11.72
CA LEU A 264 -6.04 9.96 -11.59
C LEU A 264 -4.72 10.59 -12.06
N PHE A 265 -3.68 9.78 -12.22
CA PHE A 265 -2.32 10.27 -12.41
C PHE A 265 -2.09 10.96 -13.76
N SER A 266 -2.86 10.57 -14.79
CA SER A 266 -2.77 11.25 -16.09
C SER A 266 -3.28 12.69 -15.98
N GLN A 267 -4.36 12.89 -15.22
CA GLN A 267 -4.98 14.17 -14.99
C GLN A 267 -4.11 15.04 -14.08
N PHE A 268 -3.49 14.44 -13.07
CA PHE A 268 -2.52 15.11 -12.20
C PHE A 268 -1.32 15.64 -12.99
N LEU A 269 -0.73 14.79 -13.84
CA LEU A 269 0.37 15.18 -14.72
C LEU A 269 -0.01 16.35 -15.63
N ILE A 270 -1.21 16.33 -16.22
CA ILE A 270 -1.69 17.40 -17.10
C ILE A 270 -1.76 18.72 -16.33
N ILE A 271 -2.45 18.78 -15.19
CA ILE A 271 -2.59 20.01 -14.40
C ILE A 271 -1.22 20.54 -13.94
N MET A 272 -0.38 19.68 -13.38
CA MET A 272 0.95 20.09 -12.90
C MET A 272 1.85 20.59 -14.05
N SER A 273 1.66 20.06 -15.27
CA SER A 273 2.38 20.53 -16.46
C SER A 273 2.06 21.99 -16.81
N PHE A 274 0.82 22.45 -16.61
CA PHE A 274 0.48 23.87 -16.82
C PHE A 274 1.24 24.79 -15.88
N ASN A 275 1.39 24.40 -14.61
CA ASN A 275 2.17 25.17 -13.67
C ASN A 275 3.66 25.13 -14.02
N LYS A 276 4.22 23.95 -14.30
CA LYS A 276 5.62 23.78 -14.67
C LYS A 276 6.04 24.58 -15.91
N TYR A 277 5.27 24.49 -16.99
CA TYR A 277 5.67 25.04 -18.29
C TYR A 277 5.07 26.43 -18.58
N LYS A 278 3.93 26.78 -17.97
CA LYS A 278 3.26 28.07 -18.20
C LYS A 278 3.14 28.96 -16.96
N ASN A 279 3.52 28.48 -15.77
CA ASN A 279 3.42 29.23 -14.51
C ASN A 279 1.98 29.72 -14.23
N MET A 280 1.00 28.87 -14.56
CA MET A 280 -0.44 29.09 -14.43
C MET A 280 -1.06 28.01 -13.55
N LEU A 281 -2.25 28.26 -13.02
CA LEU A 281 -3.01 27.29 -12.20
C LEU A 281 -2.24 26.83 -10.95
N LYS A 282 -1.61 27.77 -10.25
CA LYS A 282 -0.73 27.49 -9.10
C LYS A 282 -1.48 26.88 -7.91
N GLY A 283 -2.61 27.46 -7.54
CA GLY A 283 -3.44 26.95 -6.44
C GLY A 283 -3.96 25.55 -6.74
N ILE A 284 -4.48 25.35 -7.95
CA ILE A 284 -4.98 24.04 -8.40
C ILE A 284 -3.83 23.02 -8.47
N SER A 285 -2.66 23.41 -9.01
CA SER A 285 -1.47 22.55 -9.05
C SER A 285 -1.01 22.12 -7.66
N ASN A 286 -1.10 22.98 -6.65
CA ASN A 286 -0.74 22.61 -5.28
C ASN A 286 -1.74 21.60 -4.67
N VAL A 287 -3.04 21.76 -4.95
CA VAL A 287 -4.08 20.79 -4.54
C VAL A 287 -3.85 19.44 -5.21
N VAL A 288 -3.53 19.44 -6.51
CA VAL A 288 -3.23 18.23 -7.27
C VAL A 288 -1.96 17.55 -6.75
N GLU A 289 -0.91 18.31 -6.45
CA GLU A 289 0.32 17.78 -5.85
C GLU A 289 0.02 17.12 -4.48
N ALA A 290 -0.76 17.79 -3.63
CA ALA A 290 -1.13 17.27 -2.32
C ALA A 290 -1.97 15.97 -2.44
N THR A 291 -3.00 15.97 -3.29
CA THR A 291 -3.80 14.76 -3.60
C THR A 291 -2.90 13.63 -4.11
N SER A 292 -2.01 13.91 -5.08
CA SER A 292 -1.16 12.88 -5.68
C SER A 292 -0.23 12.19 -4.70
N LYS A 293 0.20 12.89 -3.65
CA LYS A 293 1.00 12.32 -2.55
C LYS A 293 0.18 11.37 -1.68
N GLU A 294 -1.07 11.72 -1.38
CA GLU A 294 -1.96 10.86 -0.59
C GLU A 294 -2.40 9.62 -1.39
N GLU A 295 -2.77 9.77 -2.67
CA GLU A 295 -3.12 8.63 -3.56
C GLU A 295 -1.92 7.67 -3.77
N GLN A 296 -0.69 8.20 -3.80
CA GLN A 296 0.51 7.35 -3.84
C GLN A 296 0.64 6.51 -2.56
N LEU A 297 0.37 7.10 -1.39
CA LEU A 297 0.37 6.38 -0.10
C LEU A 297 -0.76 5.34 -0.05
N HIS A 298 -1.94 5.65 -0.56
CA HIS A 298 -3.08 4.73 -0.60
C HIS A 298 -2.75 3.47 -1.42
N GLY A 299 -2.27 3.63 -2.65
CA GLY A 299 -1.92 2.47 -3.46
C GLY A 299 -0.70 1.71 -2.93
N ASN A 300 0.26 2.38 -2.28
CA ASN A 300 1.40 1.70 -1.63
C ASN A 300 0.92 0.79 -0.48
N PHE A 301 0.00 1.29 0.35
CA PHE A 301 -0.62 0.47 1.41
C PHE A 301 -1.34 -0.74 0.82
N GLY A 302 -2.09 -0.55 -0.27
CA GLY A 302 -2.73 -1.64 -1.00
C GLY A 302 -1.75 -2.70 -1.52
N ILE A 303 -0.60 -2.28 -2.06
CA ILE A 303 0.47 -3.18 -2.48
C ILE A 303 1.01 -3.98 -1.29
N ASP A 304 1.29 -3.33 -0.16
CA ASP A 304 1.78 -4.01 1.04
C ASP A 304 0.78 -5.04 1.57
N LEU A 305 -0.52 -4.70 1.57
CA LEU A 305 -1.58 -5.65 1.92
C LEU A 305 -1.58 -6.87 1.00
N ILE A 306 -1.45 -6.66 -0.32
CA ILE A 306 -1.36 -7.77 -1.28
C ILE A 306 -0.13 -8.61 -1.03
N GLN A 307 1.01 -8.00 -0.72
CA GLN A 307 2.24 -8.71 -0.41
C GLN A 307 2.07 -9.59 0.85
N ILE A 308 1.39 -9.08 1.88
CA ILE A 308 1.04 -9.84 3.09
C ILE A 308 0.11 -11.01 2.73
N ILE A 309 -0.98 -10.75 1.99
CA ILE A 309 -1.94 -11.79 1.58
C ILE A 309 -1.24 -12.87 0.75
N LYS A 310 -0.31 -12.49 -0.13
CA LYS A 310 0.50 -13.41 -0.95
C LYS A 310 1.44 -14.26 -0.12
N GLN A 311 2.06 -13.70 0.92
CA GLN A 311 2.89 -14.46 1.86
C GLN A 311 2.07 -15.46 2.67
N GLU A 312 0.86 -15.10 3.08
CA GLU A 312 -0.04 -15.96 3.86
C GLU A 312 -0.75 -17.02 3.00
N ASN A 313 -1.09 -16.68 1.75
CA ASN A 313 -1.90 -17.47 0.83
C ASN A 313 -1.25 -17.59 -0.57
N PRO A 314 -0.04 -18.15 -0.69
CA PRO A 314 0.72 -18.15 -1.96
C PRO A 314 0.02 -18.91 -3.09
N SER A 315 -0.85 -19.88 -2.77
CA SER A 315 -1.61 -20.65 -3.77
C SER A 315 -2.65 -19.82 -4.52
N TRP A 316 -3.04 -18.65 -4.00
CA TRP A 316 -4.01 -17.77 -4.67
C TRP A 316 -3.39 -17.02 -5.85
N PHE A 317 -2.08 -16.77 -5.81
CA PHE A 317 -1.32 -15.96 -6.78
C PHE A 317 -0.62 -16.83 -7.83
N ASN A 318 -1.39 -17.72 -8.45
CA ASN A 318 -0.92 -18.64 -9.48
C ASN A 318 -0.80 -17.96 -10.86
N GLU A 319 -0.35 -18.70 -11.87
CA GLU A 319 -0.19 -18.16 -13.24
C GLU A 319 -1.51 -17.67 -13.85
N GLU A 320 -2.63 -18.34 -13.56
CA GLU A 320 -3.96 -17.93 -14.03
C GLU A 320 -4.35 -16.57 -13.46
N TYR A 321 -4.11 -16.36 -12.16
CA TYR A 321 -4.30 -15.07 -11.49
C TYR A 321 -3.44 -13.98 -12.14
N GLN A 322 -2.15 -14.24 -12.34
CA GLN A 322 -1.25 -13.27 -12.98
C GLN A 322 -1.71 -12.89 -14.38
N GLN A 323 -2.18 -13.87 -15.17
CA GLN A 323 -2.71 -13.62 -16.50
C GLN A 323 -4.01 -12.81 -16.48
N SER A 324 -4.87 -13.05 -15.49
CA SER A 324 -6.08 -12.25 -15.26
C SER A 324 -5.74 -10.79 -14.96
N VAL A 325 -4.79 -10.55 -14.05
CA VAL A 325 -4.33 -9.20 -13.69
C VAL A 325 -3.75 -8.46 -14.90
N ARG A 326 -2.92 -9.12 -15.72
CA ARG A 326 -2.40 -8.54 -16.97
C ARG A 326 -3.50 -8.17 -17.95
N THR A 327 -4.54 -9.01 -18.07
CA THR A 327 -5.69 -8.74 -18.95
C THR A 327 -6.47 -7.52 -18.47
N LEU A 328 -6.70 -7.41 -17.15
CA LEU A 328 -7.37 -6.26 -16.54
C LEU A 328 -6.53 -4.98 -16.68
N CYS A 329 -5.21 -5.07 -16.54
CA CYS A 329 -4.29 -3.96 -16.77
C CYS A 329 -4.42 -3.41 -18.20
N LEU A 330 -4.43 -4.28 -19.21
CA LEU A 330 -4.64 -3.87 -20.62
C LEU A 330 -6.00 -3.20 -20.83
N GLN A 331 -7.06 -3.70 -20.17
CA GLN A 331 -8.40 -3.10 -20.24
C GLN A 331 -8.45 -1.73 -19.57
N ALA A 332 -7.85 -1.59 -18.38
CA ALA A 332 -7.75 -0.33 -17.66
C ALA A 332 -6.97 0.70 -18.48
N PHE A 333 -5.82 0.34 -19.05
CA PHE A 333 -5.05 1.21 -19.94
C PHE A 333 -5.84 1.66 -21.17
N LYS A 334 -6.61 0.75 -21.78
CA LYS A 334 -7.46 1.10 -22.92
C LYS A 334 -8.53 2.11 -22.53
N SER A 335 -9.11 1.97 -21.33
CA SER A 335 -10.10 2.91 -20.82
C SER A 335 -9.49 4.27 -20.52
N GLU A 336 -8.40 4.32 -19.76
CA GLU A 336 -7.71 5.59 -19.46
C GLU A 336 -7.17 6.26 -20.72
N SER A 337 -6.71 5.48 -21.71
CA SER A 337 -6.31 6.03 -23.01
C SER A 337 -7.44 6.76 -23.73
N LYS A 338 -8.68 6.27 -23.64
CA LYS A 338 -9.86 6.96 -24.20
C LYS A 338 -10.21 8.21 -23.43
N ILE A 339 -10.05 8.20 -22.10
CA ILE A 339 -10.23 9.41 -21.28
C ILE A 339 -9.22 10.48 -21.68
N ILE A 340 -7.95 10.10 -21.91
CA ILE A 340 -6.95 11.03 -22.43
C ILE A 340 -7.34 11.52 -23.83
N ASP A 341 -7.82 10.65 -24.73
CA ASP A 341 -8.32 11.09 -26.04
C ASP A 341 -9.48 12.09 -25.93
N TRP A 342 -10.42 11.87 -24.99
CA TRP A 342 -11.52 12.79 -24.71
C TRP A 342 -11.06 14.12 -24.14
N ILE A 343 -10.10 14.12 -23.20
CA ILE A 343 -9.53 15.35 -22.63
C ILE A 343 -8.91 16.23 -23.72
N TYR A 344 -8.23 15.63 -24.70
CA TYR A 344 -7.52 16.32 -25.79
C TYR A 344 -8.37 16.53 -27.06
N ALA A 345 -9.69 16.30 -27.05
CA ALA A 345 -10.45 16.27 -28.30
C ALA A 345 -10.53 17.63 -29.02
N GLU A 346 -10.32 18.75 -28.33
CA GLU A 346 -10.33 20.11 -28.90
C GLU A 346 -8.93 20.64 -29.24
N GLY A 347 -7.89 19.82 -29.08
CA GLY A 347 -6.53 20.17 -29.47
C GLY A 347 -5.44 19.53 -28.60
N GLU A 348 -4.23 19.48 -29.16
CA GLU A 348 -3.02 19.03 -28.47
C GLU A 348 -2.36 20.18 -27.69
N LEU A 349 -1.57 19.81 -26.68
CA LEU A 349 -0.73 20.73 -25.93
C LEU A 349 0.74 20.51 -26.30
N ASP A 350 1.38 21.52 -26.89
CA ASP A 350 2.77 21.40 -27.37
C ASP A 350 3.76 21.00 -26.26
N PHE A 351 3.50 21.45 -25.02
CA PHE A 351 4.36 21.19 -23.86
C PHE A 351 4.05 19.88 -23.12
N ILE A 352 2.89 19.27 -23.37
CA ILE A 352 2.52 17.96 -22.83
C ILE A 352 1.63 17.20 -23.83
N PRO A 353 2.20 16.66 -24.92
CA PRO A 353 1.40 15.99 -25.94
C PRO A 353 0.74 14.72 -25.39
N LYS A 354 -0.43 14.36 -25.92
CA LYS A 354 -1.16 13.14 -25.54
C LYS A 354 -0.31 11.88 -25.56
N ALA A 355 0.58 11.74 -26.54
CA ALA A 355 1.48 10.58 -26.65
C ALA A 355 2.36 10.44 -25.41
N GLN A 356 2.85 11.55 -24.87
CA GLN A 356 3.66 11.60 -23.65
C GLN A 356 2.84 11.21 -22.42
N VAL A 357 1.60 11.71 -22.29
CA VAL A 357 0.69 11.33 -21.18
C VAL A 357 0.37 9.84 -21.22
N LYS A 358 0.10 9.28 -22.41
CA LYS A 358 -0.16 7.84 -22.57
C LYS A 358 1.06 6.99 -22.22
N GLU A 359 2.27 7.44 -22.57
CA GLU A 359 3.50 6.73 -22.23
C GLU A 359 3.78 6.73 -20.73
N PHE A 360 3.57 7.86 -20.07
CA PHE A 360 3.61 7.97 -18.61
C PHE A 360 2.68 6.96 -17.94
N ILE A 361 1.44 6.83 -18.41
CA ILE A 361 0.48 5.88 -17.84
C ILE A 361 0.85 4.42 -18.08
N LYS A 362 1.38 4.07 -19.26
CA LYS A 362 1.92 2.71 -19.49
C LYS A 362 3.00 2.37 -18.47
N ASN A 363 3.92 3.31 -18.20
CA ASN A 363 4.98 3.11 -17.24
C ASN A 363 4.42 2.90 -15.83
N ARG A 364 3.44 3.70 -15.40
CA ARG A 364 2.79 3.52 -14.08
C ARG A 364 2.11 2.15 -13.95
N PHE A 365 1.41 1.69 -14.99
CA PHE A 365 0.86 0.34 -15.00
C PHE A 365 1.95 -0.74 -14.89
N ASN A 366 3.04 -0.61 -15.64
CA ASN A 366 4.17 -1.54 -15.54
C ASN A 366 4.79 -1.56 -14.13
N GLN A 367 5.01 -0.39 -13.52
CA GLN A 367 5.52 -0.27 -12.16
C GLN A 367 4.57 -0.93 -11.15
N SER A 368 3.26 -0.73 -11.32
CA SER A 368 2.21 -1.35 -10.48
C SER A 368 2.20 -2.88 -10.60
N LEU A 369 2.43 -3.43 -11.80
CA LEU A 369 2.56 -4.88 -11.97
C LEU A 369 3.84 -5.41 -11.33
N GLN A 370 4.96 -4.70 -11.50
CA GLN A 370 6.24 -5.11 -10.94
C GLN A 370 6.27 -5.09 -9.41
N SER A 371 5.55 -4.17 -8.77
CA SER A 371 5.50 -4.07 -7.30
C SER A 371 4.87 -5.29 -6.62
N ILE A 372 4.16 -6.14 -7.37
CA ILE A 372 3.55 -7.40 -6.91
C ILE A 372 4.15 -8.64 -7.59
N ASP A 373 5.33 -8.49 -8.20
CA ASP A 373 6.08 -9.51 -8.94
C ASP A 373 5.36 -10.06 -10.20
N ILE A 374 4.61 -9.22 -10.92
CA ILE A 374 4.02 -9.56 -12.22
C ILE A 374 4.81 -8.88 -13.34
N GLU A 375 5.15 -9.64 -14.40
CA GLU A 375 5.90 -9.06 -15.53
C GLU A 375 5.11 -7.95 -16.24
N LYS A 376 5.88 -6.98 -16.77
CA LYS A 376 5.40 -5.84 -17.55
C LYS A 376 4.56 -6.29 -18.75
N VAL A 377 3.57 -5.47 -19.12
CA VAL A 377 2.71 -5.71 -20.30
C VAL A 377 2.89 -4.67 -21.40
N PHE A 378 3.53 -3.54 -21.09
CA PHE A 378 3.79 -2.48 -22.07
C PHE A 378 5.28 -2.36 -22.35
N GLU A 379 5.64 -2.24 -23.63
CA GLU A 379 6.93 -1.68 -24.02
C GLU A 379 6.88 -0.15 -23.85
N ILE A 380 8.00 0.41 -23.39
CA ILE A 380 8.11 1.84 -23.06
C ILE A 380 9.03 2.55 -24.04
N ASP A 381 8.57 3.69 -24.57
CA ASP A 381 9.42 4.66 -25.26
C ASP A 381 10.08 5.60 -24.24
N GLU A 382 11.32 5.27 -23.87
CA GLU A 382 12.12 6.01 -22.88
C GLU A 382 12.24 7.51 -23.21
N LYS A 383 12.25 7.91 -24.49
CA LYS A 383 12.38 9.32 -24.88
C LYS A 383 11.13 10.14 -24.58
N LEU A 384 9.96 9.49 -24.63
CA LEU A 384 8.71 10.12 -24.23
C LEU A 384 8.58 10.12 -22.71
N LEU A 385 9.01 9.04 -22.04
CA LEU A 385 8.92 8.92 -20.59
C LEU A 385 9.81 9.92 -19.84
N GLU A 386 11.06 10.12 -20.29
CA GLU A 386 12.06 11.01 -19.65
C GLU A 386 11.49 12.43 -19.41
N LYS A 387 10.64 12.91 -20.33
CA LYS A 387 10.01 14.24 -20.24
C LYS A 387 8.97 14.37 -19.13
N THR A 388 8.61 13.27 -18.47
CA THR A 388 7.67 13.22 -17.33
C THR A 388 8.33 12.85 -16.01
N GLU A 389 9.64 12.54 -15.97
CA GLU A 389 10.34 12.14 -14.73
C GLU A 389 10.23 13.18 -13.61
N TRP A 390 10.21 14.46 -13.95
CA TRP A 390 10.03 15.55 -12.99
C TRP A 390 8.76 15.41 -12.15
N PHE A 391 7.74 14.72 -12.65
CA PHE A 391 6.49 14.51 -11.92
C PHE A 391 6.72 13.55 -10.76
N ASP A 392 7.45 12.46 -11.00
CA ASP A 392 7.82 11.50 -9.95
C ASP A 392 8.76 12.17 -8.93
N ASP A 393 9.67 13.03 -9.37
CA ASP A 393 10.52 13.83 -8.45
C ASP A 393 9.71 14.76 -7.56
N GLU A 394 8.62 15.36 -8.07
CA GLU A 394 7.74 16.23 -7.28
C GLU A 394 6.93 15.44 -6.23
N ILE A 395 6.50 14.22 -6.57
CA ILE A 395 5.76 13.36 -5.64
C ILE A 395 6.68 12.70 -4.61
N ILE A 396 7.84 12.19 -5.03
CA ILE A 396 8.78 11.43 -4.19
C ILE A 396 9.75 12.36 -3.44
N GLY A 397 10.07 13.52 -4.00
CA GLY A 397 11.13 14.44 -3.55
C GLY A 397 10.98 15.01 -2.15
N THR A 398 9.89 14.73 -1.44
CA THR A 398 9.78 14.96 0.01
C THR A 398 10.65 14.00 0.84
N LYS A 399 11.20 12.91 0.27
CA LYS A 399 12.18 12.05 0.96
C LYS A 399 13.60 12.65 1.02
N HIS A 400 13.99 13.52 0.08
CA HIS A 400 15.29 14.19 0.06
C HIS A 400 15.12 15.69 -0.16
N GLY A 401 14.96 16.42 0.95
CA GLY A 401 14.89 17.87 0.95
C GLY A 401 16.17 18.48 0.39
N ASP A 402 16.12 18.90 -0.88
CA ASP A 402 17.11 19.79 -1.45
C ASP A 402 16.85 21.20 -0.90
N PHE A 403 17.47 21.46 0.26
CA PHE A 403 17.28 22.62 1.15
C PHE A 403 17.50 23.99 0.46
N PHE A 404 18.06 24.01 -0.76
CA PHE A 404 18.47 25.25 -1.44
C PHE A 404 17.71 25.58 -2.75
N VAL A 405 16.83 24.72 -3.26
CA VAL A 405 16.10 24.99 -4.53
C VAL A 405 14.61 25.25 -4.34
N LYS A 406 14.00 24.76 -3.25
CA LYS A 406 12.63 25.16 -2.88
C LYS A 406 12.69 26.11 -1.70
N ARG A 407 12.19 27.34 -1.88
CA ARG A 407 11.66 28.09 -0.73
C ARG A 407 10.67 27.16 -0.08
N SER A 408 11.07 26.61 1.06
CA SER A 408 10.23 25.86 1.96
C SER A 408 8.90 26.61 2.08
N ILE A 409 7.86 26.08 1.44
CA ILE A 409 6.48 26.34 1.86
C ILE A 409 6.30 25.44 3.08
N ASN A 410 7.08 25.69 4.13
CA ASN A 410 6.72 25.24 5.46
C ASN A 410 5.42 25.99 5.74
N TYR A 411 4.32 25.28 5.55
CA TYR A 411 2.99 25.74 5.92
C TYR A 411 3.05 26.14 7.38
N ASN A 412 3.03 27.45 7.63
CA ASN A 412 2.61 27.97 8.92
C ASN A 412 1.12 27.62 8.99
N LYS A 413 0.81 26.46 9.58
CA LYS A 413 -0.55 26.07 9.94
C LYS A 413 -1.14 27.27 10.66
N ARG A 414 -2.04 28.02 10.00
CA ARG A 414 -2.68 29.18 10.62
C ARG A 414 -3.42 28.62 11.81
N SER A 415 -2.89 28.85 13.01
CA SER A 415 -3.54 28.55 14.27
C SER A 415 -4.76 29.45 14.41
N LYS A 416 -5.84 29.16 13.68
CA LYS A 416 -7.16 29.57 14.12
C LYS A 416 -7.43 28.73 15.37
N SER A 417 -7.42 29.39 16.52
CA SER A 417 -7.92 28.80 17.75
C SER A 417 -9.37 28.41 17.52
N VAL A 418 -9.67 27.11 17.56
CA VAL A 418 -11.05 26.62 17.70
C VAL A 418 -11.53 27.15 19.05
N THR A 419 -12.57 27.98 19.02
CA THR A 419 -13.20 28.51 20.24
C THR A 419 -14.34 27.59 20.66
N SER A 420 -14.75 27.69 21.93
CA SER A 420 -15.90 26.91 22.43
C SER A 420 -17.21 27.22 21.70
N GLU A 421 -17.31 28.38 21.04
CA GLU A 421 -18.47 28.76 20.23
C GLU A 421 -18.51 28.04 18.87
N ASP A 422 -17.38 27.45 18.42
CA ASP A 422 -17.31 26.66 17.18
C ASP A 422 -17.73 25.18 17.40
N LEU A 423 -17.97 24.77 18.65
CA LEU A 423 -18.25 23.40 19.05
C LEU A 423 -19.70 23.16 19.53
N PHE A 424 -20.57 24.18 19.47
CA PHE A 424 -21.98 24.09 19.89
C PHE A 424 -22.93 24.84 18.97
#